data_AF-A0AAX6FLA9-F1
#
_entry.id   AF-A0AAX6FLA9-F1
#
_cell.length_a   1.000
_cell.length_b   1.000
_cell.length_c   1.000
_cell.angle_alpha   90.00
_cell.angle_beta   90.00
_cell.angle_gamma   90.00
#
_symmetry.space_group_name_H-M   'P 1'
#
loop_
_entity.id
_entity.type
_entity.pdbx_description
1 polymer ?
#
loop_
_entity_poly.entity_id
_entity_poly.type
_entity_poly.pdbx_seq_one_letter_code
_entity_poly.pdbx_strand_id
1 'polypeptide(L)'
;MSGKKLVETAAKAATQRTKIDWDGMARLLVSDESKKEFASLRRAFDEVNHELETKFSQEPEPIDWEYYRKGIGSRLVDMYKEAYDKIEIPKYVDNVTPEYKPKFDALLVELKEAEQLSLKESERLEKEIAEVQEMKQKISTMTADEYFAKHPELKKQFDDEIRNDYWGY
;
A
#
# COMPACT_ATOMS: atom_id res chain seq x y z
N MET A 1 23.12 29.10 -1.97
CA MET A 1 22.63 28.21 -3.05
C MET A 1 21.95 26.91 -2.56
N SER A 2 21.97 26.57 -1.27
CA SER A 2 21.38 25.31 -0.76
C SER A 2 19.88 25.38 -0.39
N GLY A 3 19.37 26.57 -0.01
CA GLY A 3 17.96 26.74 0.38
C GLY A 3 16.97 26.56 -0.77
N LYS A 4 17.27 27.11 -1.97
CA LYS A 4 16.40 26.96 -3.15
C LYS A 4 16.21 25.51 -3.60
N LYS A 5 17.26 24.68 -3.51
CA LYS A 5 17.16 23.25 -3.86
C LYS A 5 16.32 22.47 -2.86
N LEU A 6 16.42 22.77 -1.56
CA LEU A 6 15.61 22.11 -0.52
C LEU A 6 14.12 22.47 -0.64
N VAL A 7 13.83 23.74 -0.91
CA VAL A 7 12.46 24.22 -1.16
C VAL A 7 11.89 23.62 -2.46
N GLU A 8 12.69 23.50 -3.53
CA GLU A 8 12.27 22.80 -4.75
C GLU A 8 12.03 21.30 -4.54
N THR A 9 12.86 20.60 -3.76
CA THR A 9 12.64 19.18 -3.45
C THR A 9 11.44 18.95 -2.54
N ALA A 10 11.21 19.84 -1.57
CA ALA A 10 10.02 19.81 -0.72
C ALA A 10 8.75 20.13 -1.52
N ALA A 11 8.82 21.10 -2.43
CA ALA A 11 7.73 21.44 -3.35
C ALA A 11 7.45 20.32 -4.37
N LYS A 12 8.48 19.62 -4.87
CA LYS A 12 8.33 18.44 -5.74
C LYS A 12 7.76 17.23 -5.00
N ALA A 13 8.17 17.01 -3.75
CA ALA A 13 7.57 16.00 -2.89
C ALA A 13 6.11 16.37 -2.53
N ALA A 14 5.81 17.64 -2.27
CA ALA A 14 4.46 18.12 -2.00
C ALA A 14 3.53 18.01 -3.24
N THR A 15 4.06 18.28 -4.44
CA THR A 15 3.31 18.06 -5.71
C THR A 15 3.15 16.58 -6.08
N GLN A 16 4.04 15.69 -5.60
CA GLN A 16 3.83 14.23 -5.68
C GLN A 16 2.83 13.72 -4.62
N ARG A 17 2.79 14.32 -3.43
CA ARG A 17 1.85 13.98 -2.33
C ARG A 17 0.39 14.32 -2.64
N THR A 18 0.15 15.39 -3.37
CA THR A 18 -1.20 15.83 -3.80
C THR A 18 -1.78 15.02 -4.98
N LYS A 19 -0.98 14.14 -5.60
CA LYS A 19 -1.36 13.29 -6.74
C LYS A 19 -1.47 11.80 -6.40
N ILE A 20 -1.62 11.45 -5.12
CA ILE A 20 -1.87 10.06 -4.73
C ILE A 20 -3.33 9.73 -5.07
N ASP A 21 -3.54 8.79 -6.00
CA ASP A 21 -4.86 8.27 -6.35
C ASP A 21 -5.33 7.28 -5.26
N TRP A 22 -5.85 7.85 -4.17
CA TRP A 22 -6.39 7.08 -3.06
C TRP A 22 -7.60 6.23 -3.46
N ASP A 23 -8.41 6.70 -4.41
CA ASP A 23 -9.61 5.99 -4.84
C ASP A 23 -9.25 4.80 -5.75
N GLY A 24 -8.24 4.95 -6.60
CA GLY A 24 -7.67 3.84 -7.38
C GLY A 24 -7.05 2.75 -6.50
N MET A 25 -6.29 3.15 -5.49
CA MET A 25 -5.70 2.20 -4.53
C MET A 25 -6.76 1.49 -3.67
N ALA A 26 -7.80 2.19 -3.23
CA ALA A 26 -8.90 1.59 -2.46
C ALA A 26 -9.66 0.50 -3.24
N ARG A 27 -9.76 0.63 -4.57
CA ARG A 27 -10.42 -0.37 -5.44
C ARG A 27 -9.63 -1.66 -5.60
N LEU A 28 -8.31 -1.62 -5.43
CA LEU A 28 -7.44 -2.80 -5.51
C LEU A 28 -7.47 -3.64 -4.23
N LEU A 29 -8.00 -3.10 -3.13
CA LEU A 29 -8.10 -3.80 -1.86
C LEU A 29 -9.35 -4.69 -1.83
N VAL A 30 -9.12 -6.00 -1.74
CA VAL A 30 -10.19 -7.01 -1.80
C VAL A 30 -10.77 -7.31 -0.42
N SER A 31 -9.95 -7.24 0.64
CA SER A 31 -10.38 -7.53 2.02
C SER A 31 -10.87 -6.27 2.75
N ASP A 32 -11.89 -6.43 3.59
CA ASP A 32 -12.49 -5.33 4.36
C ASP A 32 -11.55 -4.79 5.45
N GLU A 33 -10.68 -5.64 5.98
CA GLU A 33 -9.66 -5.25 6.94
C GLU A 33 -8.59 -4.35 6.28
N SER A 34 -8.13 -4.69 5.08
CA SER A 34 -7.19 -3.84 4.35
C SER A 34 -7.82 -2.50 3.93
N LYS A 35 -9.12 -2.47 3.58
CA LYS A 35 -9.84 -1.20 3.32
C LYS A 35 -9.90 -0.31 4.57
N LYS A 36 -10.10 -0.91 5.74
CA LYS A 36 -10.15 -0.18 7.02
C LYS A 36 -8.78 0.41 7.38
N GLU A 37 -7.72 -0.39 7.28
CA GLU A 37 -6.35 0.08 7.53
C GLU A 37 -5.92 1.13 6.50
N PHE A 38 -6.31 0.98 5.24
CA PHE A 38 -6.05 1.98 4.20
C PHE A 38 -6.76 3.31 4.45
N ALA A 39 -8.01 3.27 4.93
CA ALA A 39 -8.73 4.47 5.34
C ALA A 39 -8.09 5.14 6.57
N SER A 40 -7.54 4.36 7.50
CA SER A 40 -6.75 4.85 8.63
C SER A 40 -5.47 5.56 8.15
N LEU A 41 -4.74 4.92 7.23
CA LEU A 41 -3.52 5.46 6.63
C LEU A 41 -3.79 6.78 5.90
N ARG A 42 -4.86 6.85 5.09
CA ARG A 42 -5.26 8.07 4.38
C ARG A 42 -5.51 9.21 5.36
N ARG A 43 -6.25 8.96 6.45
CA ARG A 43 -6.52 9.98 7.48
C ARG A 43 -5.24 10.47 8.15
N ALA A 44 -4.36 9.55 8.57
CA ALA A 44 -3.09 9.92 9.18
C ALA A 44 -2.21 10.75 8.21
N PHE A 45 -2.22 10.40 6.92
CA PHE A 45 -1.50 11.15 5.90
C PHE A 45 -2.08 12.56 5.69
N ASP A 46 -3.41 12.68 5.60
CA ASP A 46 -4.09 13.96 5.44
C ASP A 46 -3.89 14.86 6.68
N GLU A 47 -3.91 14.27 7.89
CA GLU A 47 -3.65 14.98 9.15
C GLU A 47 -2.22 15.53 9.22
N VAL A 48 -1.22 14.70 8.91
CA VAL A 48 0.19 15.13 8.88
C VAL A 48 0.41 16.21 7.82
N ASN A 49 -0.18 16.08 6.64
CA ASN A 49 -0.07 17.11 5.60
C ASN A 49 -0.76 18.40 5.99
N HIS A 50 -1.95 18.32 6.59
CA HIS A 50 -2.67 19.48 7.07
C HIS A 50 -1.88 20.21 8.16
N GLU A 51 -1.27 19.47 9.09
CA GLU A 51 -0.43 20.06 10.13
C GLU A 51 0.83 20.70 9.54
N LEU A 52 1.46 20.06 8.55
CA LEU A 52 2.61 20.62 7.84
C LEU A 52 2.26 21.91 7.09
N GLU A 53 1.13 21.96 6.40
CA GLU A 53 0.68 23.14 5.65
C GLU A 53 0.27 24.28 6.58
N THR A 54 -0.45 23.98 7.66
CA THR A 54 -1.03 25.02 8.53
C THR A 54 -0.08 25.52 9.60
N LYS A 55 0.76 24.66 10.20
CA LYS A 55 1.59 25.04 11.36
C LYS A 55 3.06 25.25 11.01
N PHE A 56 3.58 24.52 10.03
CA PHE A 56 5.03 24.45 9.79
C PHE A 56 5.48 25.07 8.45
N SER A 57 4.57 25.22 7.48
CA SER A 57 4.86 25.86 6.18
C SER A 57 4.51 27.35 6.13
N GLN A 58 3.88 27.89 7.19
CA GLN A 58 3.78 29.33 7.34
C GLN A 58 5.16 29.86 7.73
N GLU A 59 5.82 30.59 6.82
CA GLU A 59 7.04 31.30 7.16
C GLU A 59 6.73 32.23 8.33
N PRO A 60 7.48 32.18 9.45
CA PRO A 60 7.21 33.04 10.60
C PRO A 60 7.26 34.49 10.16
N GLU A 61 6.26 35.29 10.56
CA GLU A 61 6.19 36.69 10.18
C GLU A 61 7.50 37.41 10.54
N PRO A 62 8.09 38.20 9.62
CA PRO A 62 9.33 38.91 9.89
C PRO A 62 9.20 39.80 11.13
N ILE A 63 10.05 39.57 12.13
CA ILE A 63 10.03 40.34 13.36
C ILE A 63 10.48 41.78 13.06
N ASP A 64 9.60 42.76 13.32
CA ASP A 64 9.91 44.19 13.20
C ASP A 64 10.73 44.67 14.42
N TRP A 65 12.05 44.47 14.34
CA TRP A 65 12.99 44.87 15.39
C TRP A 65 13.07 46.39 15.59
N GLU A 66 12.66 47.23 14.63
CA GLU A 66 12.71 48.69 14.77
C GLU A 66 11.54 49.22 15.60
N TYR A 67 10.35 48.64 15.44
CA TYR A 67 9.19 48.95 16.27
C TYR A 67 9.47 48.66 17.75
N TYR A 68 10.06 47.49 18.06
CA TYR A 68 10.40 47.13 19.44
C TYR A 68 11.55 47.95 20.03
N ARG A 69 12.52 48.41 19.20
CA ARG A 69 13.60 49.33 19.65
C ARG A 69 13.04 50.64 20.19
N LYS A 70 11.97 51.18 19.59
CA LYS A 70 11.32 52.43 20.02
C LYS A 70 10.57 52.31 21.35
N GLY A 71 9.98 51.14 21.64
CA GLY A 71 9.15 50.95 22.84
C GLY A 71 9.90 50.48 24.10
N ILE A 72 10.89 49.60 23.93
CA ILE A 72 11.50 48.84 25.06
C ILE A 72 13.00 49.19 25.25
N GLY A 73 13.61 49.87 24.27
CA GLY A 73 15.00 50.29 24.28
C GLY A 73 15.94 49.33 23.54
N SER A 74 16.98 49.88 22.90
CA SER A 74 17.79 49.12 21.92
C SER A 74 18.55 47.93 22.53
N ARG A 75 19.05 48.07 23.76
CA ARG A 75 19.92 47.06 24.39
C ARG A 75 19.23 45.71 24.60
N LEU A 76 17.94 45.71 24.96
CA LEU A 76 17.19 44.47 25.16
C LEU A 76 16.85 43.83 23.81
N VAL A 77 16.43 44.64 22.84
CA VAL A 77 16.06 44.19 21.50
C VAL A 77 17.27 43.65 20.72
N ASP A 78 18.45 44.24 20.88
CA ASP A 78 19.69 43.76 20.28
C ASP A 78 20.12 42.39 20.86
N MET A 79 19.96 42.17 22.17
CA MET A 79 20.25 40.88 22.81
C MET A 79 19.30 39.77 22.33
N TYR A 80 18.01 40.08 22.15
CA TYR A 80 17.04 39.11 21.61
C TYR A 80 17.25 38.84 20.12
N LYS A 81 17.66 39.84 19.34
CA LYS A 81 18.03 39.65 17.94
C LYS A 81 19.23 38.73 17.80
N GLU A 82 20.29 38.93 18.58
CA GLU A 82 21.46 38.05 18.60
C GLU A 82 21.12 36.63 19.06
N ALA A 83 20.22 36.48 20.03
CA ALA A 83 19.76 35.17 20.48
C ALA A 83 18.92 34.47 19.39
N TYR A 84 18.05 35.20 18.70
CA TYR A 84 17.22 34.68 17.61
C TYR A 84 18.06 34.23 16.42
N ASP A 85 19.04 35.04 16.01
CA ASP A 85 19.96 34.71 14.90
C ASP A 85 20.87 33.51 15.23
N LYS A 86 21.12 33.24 16.53
CA LYS A 86 21.86 32.04 16.99
C LYS A 86 21.00 30.78 17.08
N ILE A 87 19.67 30.88 17.00
CA ILE A 87 18.81 29.70 17.00
C ILE A 87 18.91 29.03 15.61
N GLU A 88 19.80 28.06 15.51
CA GLU A 88 19.83 27.15 14.37
C GLU A 88 18.73 26.12 14.56
N ILE A 89 17.69 26.18 13.74
CA ILE A 89 16.64 25.15 13.72
C ILE A 89 17.29 23.85 13.23
N PRO A 90 17.34 22.79 14.07
CA PRO A 90 17.93 21.53 13.65
C PRO A 90 17.11 20.98 12.49
N LYS A 91 17.76 20.86 11.33
CA LYS A 91 17.15 20.23 10.16
C LYS A 91 16.93 18.76 10.49
N TYR A 92 15.70 18.30 10.32
CA TYR A 92 15.35 16.89 10.45
C TYR A 92 16.28 16.04 9.56
N VAL A 93 17.06 15.16 10.18
CA VAL A 93 17.88 14.18 9.47
C VAL A 93 17.00 12.95 9.26
N ASP A 94 16.62 12.72 8.01
CA ASP A 94 15.74 11.62 7.62
C ASP A 94 16.44 10.27 7.76
N ASN A 95 16.29 9.65 8.94
CA ASN A 95 16.75 8.29 9.23
C ASN A 95 15.71 7.22 8.86
N VAL A 96 14.52 7.63 8.39
CA VAL A 96 13.36 6.74 8.18
C VAL A 96 13.38 6.20 6.75
N THR A 97 13.63 7.04 5.76
CA THR A 97 13.71 6.64 4.35
C THR A 97 14.69 5.48 4.04
N PRO A 98 15.85 5.34 4.71
CA PRO A 98 16.75 4.19 4.50
C PRO A 98 16.21 2.86 5.05
N GLU A 99 15.39 2.88 6.11
CA GLU A 99 14.90 1.67 6.79
C GLU A 99 13.73 1.02 6.05
N TYR A 100 12.90 1.82 5.37
CA TYR A 100 11.71 1.33 4.66
C TYR A 100 11.99 0.89 3.22
N LYS A 101 13.09 1.33 2.61
CA LYS A 101 13.52 0.84 1.29
C LYS A 101 13.67 -0.68 1.22
N PRO A 102 14.45 -1.35 2.10
CA PRO A 102 14.61 -2.80 2.02
C PRO A 102 13.30 -3.55 2.31
N LYS A 103 12.43 -3.01 3.19
CA LYS A 103 11.10 -3.59 3.47
C LYS A 103 10.19 -3.50 2.23
N PHE A 104 10.24 -2.39 1.51
CA PHE A 104 9.49 -2.19 0.27
C PHE A 104 10.02 -3.10 -0.85
N ASP A 105 11.34 -3.21 -0.99
CA ASP A 105 11.96 -4.09 -1.98
C ASP A 105 11.64 -5.57 -1.75
N ALA A 106 11.57 -6.01 -0.49
CA ALA A 106 11.12 -7.35 -0.13
C ALA A 106 9.66 -7.61 -0.55
N LEU A 107 8.77 -6.63 -0.31
CA LEU A 107 7.36 -6.72 -0.67
C LEU A 107 7.14 -6.78 -2.19
N LEU A 108 8.02 -6.12 -2.97
CA LEU A 108 8.00 -6.20 -4.43
C LEU A 108 8.38 -7.58 -4.97
N VAL A 109 9.25 -8.30 -4.27
CA VAL A 109 9.60 -9.69 -4.64
C VAL A 109 8.43 -10.61 -4.35
N GLU A 110 7.82 -10.48 -3.16
CA GLU A 110 6.63 -11.25 -2.78
C GLU A 110 5.45 -11.02 -3.74
N LEU A 111 5.22 -9.78 -4.16
CA LEU A 111 4.19 -9.45 -5.16
C LEU A 111 4.43 -10.16 -6.50
N LYS A 112 5.67 -10.23 -6.96
CA LYS A 112 6.01 -10.93 -8.21
C LYS A 112 5.82 -12.45 -8.10
N GLU A 113 6.12 -13.02 -6.95
CA GLU A 113 5.89 -14.45 -6.67
C GLU A 113 4.38 -14.75 -6.62
N ALA A 114 3.61 -13.91 -5.93
CA ALA A 114 2.15 -14.02 -5.86
C ALA A 114 1.49 -13.85 -7.23
N GLU A 115 1.98 -12.93 -8.07
CA GLU A 115 1.51 -12.76 -9.45
C GLU A 115 1.75 -14.03 -10.28
N GLN A 116 2.95 -14.61 -10.20
CA GLN A 116 3.27 -15.85 -10.92
C GLN A 116 2.43 -17.04 -10.43
N LEU A 117 2.18 -17.13 -9.13
CA LEU A 117 1.28 -18.15 -8.57
C LEU A 117 -0.15 -17.94 -9.06
N SER A 118 -0.66 -16.71 -9.03
CA SER A 118 -2.00 -16.37 -9.49
C SER A 118 -2.20 -16.69 -10.98
N LEU A 119 -1.19 -16.44 -11.82
CA LEU A 119 -1.24 -16.80 -13.24
C LEU A 119 -1.31 -18.31 -13.44
N LYS A 120 -0.46 -19.08 -12.74
CA LYS A 120 -0.48 -20.56 -12.81
C LYS A 120 -1.81 -21.14 -12.33
N GLU A 121 -2.37 -20.58 -11.26
CA GLU A 121 -3.66 -21.02 -10.73
C GLU A 121 -4.81 -20.68 -11.70
N SER A 122 -4.74 -19.51 -12.35
CA SER A 122 -5.70 -19.12 -13.39
C SER A 122 -5.63 -20.05 -14.60
N GLU A 123 -4.44 -20.39 -15.09
CA GLU A 123 -4.26 -21.37 -16.18
C GLU A 123 -4.79 -22.76 -15.81
N ARG A 124 -4.64 -23.19 -14.55
CA ARG A 124 -5.22 -24.44 -14.05
C ARG A 124 -6.75 -24.38 -14.05
N LEU A 125 -7.31 -23.29 -13.52
CA LEU A 125 -8.75 -23.08 -13.45
C LEU A 125 -9.38 -22.99 -14.84
N GLU A 126 -8.71 -22.36 -15.82
CA GLU A 126 -9.19 -22.33 -17.20
C GLU A 126 -9.25 -23.72 -17.83
N LYS A 127 -8.24 -24.57 -17.60
CA LYS A 127 -8.26 -25.97 -18.03
C LYS A 127 -9.40 -26.74 -17.37
N GLU A 128 -9.57 -26.58 -16.06
CA GLU A 128 -10.66 -27.23 -15.32
C GLU A 128 -12.04 -26.76 -15.81
N ILE A 129 -12.22 -25.47 -16.11
CA ILE A 129 -13.46 -24.94 -16.70
C ILE A 129 -13.70 -25.55 -18.09
N ALA A 130 -12.67 -25.66 -18.93
CA ALA A 130 -12.80 -26.28 -20.24
C ALA A 130 -13.18 -27.77 -20.15
N GLU A 131 -12.54 -28.50 -19.25
CA GLU A 131 -12.86 -29.91 -18.95
C GLU A 131 -14.29 -30.06 -18.42
N VAL A 132 -14.71 -29.19 -17.49
CA VAL A 132 -16.07 -29.19 -16.92
C VAL A 132 -17.11 -28.83 -17.99
N GLN A 133 -16.81 -27.90 -18.90
CA GLN A 133 -17.71 -27.56 -20.00
C GLN A 133 -17.83 -28.71 -21.00
N GLU A 134 -16.71 -29.36 -21.35
CA GLU A 134 -16.70 -30.54 -22.21
C GLU A 134 -17.45 -31.69 -21.55
N MET A 135 -17.21 -31.94 -20.26
CA MET A 135 -17.95 -32.92 -19.47
C MET A 135 -19.43 -32.58 -19.39
N LYS A 136 -19.83 -31.32 -19.20
CA LYS A 136 -21.25 -30.93 -19.18
C LYS A 136 -21.94 -31.25 -20.49
N GLN A 137 -21.28 -31.03 -21.63
CA GLN A 137 -21.82 -31.39 -22.94
C GLN A 137 -21.87 -32.90 -23.12
N LYS A 138 -20.78 -33.59 -22.77
CA LYS A 138 -20.65 -35.05 -22.94
C LYS A 138 -21.45 -35.85 -21.93
N ILE A 139 -21.71 -35.37 -20.72
CA ILE A 139 -22.49 -36.08 -19.68
C ILE A 139 -23.86 -36.50 -20.19
N SER A 140 -24.46 -35.72 -21.09
CA SER A 140 -25.75 -36.06 -21.70
C SER A 140 -25.67 -37.25 -22.68
N THR A 141 -24.49 -37.60 -23.17
CA THR A 141 -24.25 -38.62 -24.20
C THR A 141 -23.15 -39.64 -23.89
N MET A 142 -22.39 -39.46 -22.80
CA MET A 142 -21.19 -40.22 -22.45
C MET A 142 -21.58 -41.44 -21.62
N THR A 143 -21.00 -42.58 -21.95
CA THR A 143 -21.32 -43.84 -21.26
C THR A 143 -20.60 -43.91 -19.91
N ALA A 144 -21.17 -44.59 -18.91
CA ALA A 144 -20.55 -44.75 -17.58
C ALA A 144 -19.10 -45.27 -17.66
N ASP A 145 -18.81 -46.18 -18.61
CA ASP A 145 -17.47 -46.71 -18.83
C ASP A 145 -16.46 -45.65 -19.32
N GLU A 146 -16.90 -44.69 -20.15
CA GLU A 146 -16.05 -43.59 -20.62
C GLU A 146 -15.76 -42.57 -19.50
N TYR A 147 -16.70 -42.40 -18.58
CA TYR A 147 -16.53 -41.57 -17.38
C TYR A 147 -15.53 -42.21 -16.39
N PHE A 148 -15.64 -43.51 -16.13
CA PHE A 148 -14.70 -44.24 -15.28
C PHE A 148 -13.31 -44.40 -15.90
N ALA A 149 -13.18 -44.38 -17.23
CA ALA A 149 -11.89 -44.35 -17.90
C ALA A 149 -11.14 -43.01 -17.69
N LYS A 150 -11.88 -41.90 -17.63
CA LYS A 150 -11.31 -40.56 -17.33
C LYS A 150 -11.04 -40.34 -15.84
N HIS A 151 -11.80 -40.99 -14.97
CA HIS A 151 -11.64 -40.91 -13.52
C HIS A 151 -11.43 -42.30 -12.89
N PRO A 152 -10.22 -42.88 -13.01
CA PRO A 152 -9.91 -44.19 -12.44
C PRO A 152 -9.95 -44.21 -10.91
N GLU A 153 -9.77 -43.05 -10.27
CA GLU A 153 -9.87 -42.89 -8.81
C GLU A 153 -11.31 -43.14 -8.31
N LEU A 154 -12.31 -42.65 -9.05
CA LEU A 154 -13.72 -42.90 -8.75
C LEU A 154 -14.03 -44.39 -8.89
N LYS A 155 -13.55 -45.04 -9.97
CA LYS A 155 -13.75 -46.48 -10.16
C LYS A 155 -13.17 -47.29 -9.00
N LYS A 156 -11.97 -46.93 -8.53
CA LYS A 156 -11.33 -47.60 -7.40
C LYS A 156 -12.10 -47.38 -6.09
N GLN A 157 -12.63 -46.18 -5.85
CA GLN A 157 -13.50 -45.91 -4.70
C GLN A 157 -14.77 -46.77 -4.75
N PHE A 158 -15.43 -46.86 -5.90
CA PHE A 158 -16.59 -47.74 -6.08
C PHE A 158 -16.24 -49.21 -5.84
N ASP A 159 -15.12 -49.69 -6.40
CA ASP A 159 -14.67 -51.08 -6.20
C ASP A 159 -14.32 -51.36 -4.71
N ASP A 160 -13.77 -50.37 -4.00
CA ASP A 160 -13.43 -50.48 -2.59
C ASP A 160 -14.68 -50.38 -1.69
N GLU A 161 -15.68 -49.57 -2.03
CA GLU A 161 -16.98 -49.51 -1.34
C GLU A 161 -17.78 -50.81 -1.52
N ILE A 162 -17.80 -51.38 -2.73
CA ILE A 162 -18.39 -52.69 -3.03
C ILE A 162 -17.68 -53.80 -2.26
N ARG A 163 -16.34 -53.77 -2.21
CA ARG A 163 -15.54 -54.77 -1.48
C ARG A 163 -15.76 -54.72 0.04
N ASN A 164 -16.07 -53.54 0.57
CA ASN A 164 -16.27 -53.31 2.00
C ASN A 164 -17.75 -53.29 2.41
N ASP A 165 -18.67 -53.72 1.53
CA ASP A 165 -20.13 -53.75 1.75
C ASP A 165 -20.74 -52.40 2.19
N TYR A 166 -20.13 -51.27 1.81
CA TYR A 166 -20.67 -49.93 2.08
C TYR A 166 -21.69 -49.54 1.02
N TRP A 167 -22.93 -49.95 1.21
CA TRP A 167 -24.05 -49.67 0.29
C TRP A 167 -24.91 -48.46 0.70
N GLY A 168 -24.47 -47.68 1.70
CA GLY A 168 -25.13 -46.43 2.11
C GLY A 168 -26.42 -46.60 2.92
N TYR A 169 -26.44 -47.52 3.90
CA TYR A 169 -27.47 -47.54 4.95
C TYR A 169 -27.27 -46.43 5.99
#